data_AF-A0A1G2FUR8-F1
#
_entry.id   AF-A0A1G2FUR8-F1
#
_cell.length_a   1.000
_cell.length_b   1.000
_cell.length_c   1.000
_cell.angle_alpha   90.00
_cell.angle_beta   90.00
_cell.angle_gamma   90.00
#
_symmetry.space_group_name_H-M   'P 1'
#
loop_
_entity.id
_entity.type
_entity.pdbx_description
1 polymer ?
#
loop_
_entity_poly.entity_id
_entity_poly.type
_entity_poly.pdbx_seq_one_letter_code
_entity_poly.pdbx_strand_id
1 'polypeptide(L)'
;MLDGGIQLVAVTGTINAIVSLAIAWRIYISYQKLKSAAQEYFMKFYLHFGIFYLAFATSQLLFIDASGAIPVGIFHVVSYFFLYLSIGYMMGFPFLLSNKERTARKILFFVLLFNIAFLAGRIVSFEPSVRELFDQYAYWRPVFPEWMRVVTGVYAVLAAGLASFLFIGHGIQNREDVFVVRRSFWLGSGIAILMFASIFAFIAAPSGSFWMVVVATFLVLAGLLVIMRGVFYKKDMARVPVV
;
A
#
# COMPACT_ATOMS: atom_id res chain seq x y z
N MET A 1 33.78 -5.12 13.03
CA MET A 1 32.37 -4.93 13.42
C MET A 1 31.56 -4.97 12.14
N LEU A 2 30.39 -5.61 12.14
CA LEU A 2 29.52 -5.65 10.96
C LEU A 2 28.95 -4.24 10.75
N ASP A 3 29.60 -3.42 9.94
CA ASP A 3 29.21 -2.02 9.62
C ASP A 3 27.88 -1.94 8.82
N GLY A 4 27.07 -3.00 8.82
CA GLY A 4 25.84 -3.14 8.04
C GLY A 4 24.56 -2.68 8.76
N GLY A 5 24.51 -2.76 10.09
CA GLY A 5 23.28 -2.53 10.87
C GLY A 5 22.12 -3.46 10.47
N ILE A 6 21.14 -3.63 11.35
CA ILE A 6 19.92 -4.40 11.07
C ILE A 6 18.97 -3.54 10.22
N GLN A 7 18.66 -3.99 9.01
CA GLN A 7 17.76 -3.31 8.07
C GLN A 7 16.27 -3.62 8.39
N LEU A 8 15.81 -3.21 9.57
CA LEU A 8 14.47 -3.56 10.09
C LEU A 8 13.32 -3.13 9.14
N VAL A 9 13.43 -1.94 8.56
CA VAL A 9 12.46 -1.40 7.59
C VAL A 9 12.43 -2.25 6.33
N ALA A 10 13.58 -2.72 5.86
CA ALA A 10 13.67 -3.57 4.67
C ALA A 10 13.10 -4.97 4.93
N VAL A 11 13.42 -5.59 6.08
CA VAL A 11 12.87 -6.90 6.47
C VAL A 11 11.34 -6.85 6.57
N THR A 12 10.81 -5.85 7.28
CA THR A 12 9.34 -5.66 7.38
C THR A 12 8.72 -5.31 6.03
N GLY A 13 9.42 -4.53 5.19
CA GLY A 13 9.03 -4.25 3.81
C GLY A 13 8.90 -5.53 2.95
N THR A 14 9.85 -6.46 3.04
CA THR A 14 9.78 -7.75 2.33
C THR A 14 8.55 -8.55 2.77
N ILE A 15 8.24 -8.59 4.06
CA ILE A 15 7.04 -9.27 4.57
C ILE A 15 5.77 -8.58 4.01
N ASN A 16 5.72 -7.25 4.03
CA ASN A 16 4.62 -6.48 3.44
C ASN A 16 4.41 -6.77 1.95
N ALA A 17 5.51 -6.91 1.20
CA ALA A 17 5.47 -7.30 -0.20
C ALA A 17 4.85 -8.69 -0.38
N ILE A 18 5.34 -9.69 0.38
CA ILE A 18 4.84 -11.07 0.32
C ILE A 18 3.34 -11.13 0.63
N VAL A 19 2.90 -10.49 1.72
CA VAL A 19 1.49 -10.49 2.12
C VAL A 19 0.63 -9.78 1.08
N SER A 20 1.08 -8.64 0.54
CA SER A 20 0.36 -7.93 -0.53
C SER A 20 0.22 -8.77 -1.80
N LEU A 21 1.30 -9.43 -2.23
CA LEU A 21 1.27 -10.31 -3.41
C LEU A 21 0.39 -11.55 -3.18
N ALA A 22 0.38 -12.12 -1.97
CA ALA A 22 -0.52 -13.21 -1.62
C ALA A 22 -1.99 -12.79 -1.67
N ILE A 23 -2.33 -11.59 -1.20
CA ILE A 23 -3.66 -10.99 -1.33
C ILE A 23 -4.02 -10.79 -2.81
N ALA A 24 -3.13 -10.18 -3.60
CA ALA A 24 -3.33 -9.95 -5.02
C ALA A 24 -3.60 -11.26 -5.78
N TRP A 25 -2.79 -12.29 -5.53
CA TRP A 25 -2.96 -13.62 -6.10
C TRP A 25 -4.32 -14.25 -5.74
N ARG A 26 -4.73 -14.14 -4.47
CA ARG A 26 -6.03 -14.66 -4.03
C ARG A 26 -7.19 -13.95 -4.72
N ILE A 27 -7.11 -12.63 -4.90
CA ILE A 27 -8.12 -11.86 -5.64
C ILE A 27 -8.08 -12.22 -7.13
N TYR A 28 -6.90 -12.43 -7.73
CA TYR A 28 -6.76 -12.87 -9.12
C TYR A 28 -7.51 -14.18 -9.39
N ILE A 29 -7.39 -15.17 -8.49
CA ILE A 29 -8.15 -16.44 -8.61
C ILE A 29 -9.67 -16.18 -8.62
N SER A 30 -10.16 -15.24 -7.80
CA SER A 30 -11.57 -14.85 -7.81
C SER A 30 -11.95 -14.11 -9.10
N TYR A 31 -11.09 -13.19 -9.55
CA TYR A 31 -11.29 -12.41 -10.76
C TYR A 31 -11.38 -13.30 -12.00
N GLN A 32 -10.60 -14.38 -12.08
CA GLN A 32 -10.69 -15.35 -13.19
C GLN A 32 -12.08 -15.99 -13.30
N LYS A 33 -12.85 -16.05 -12.22
CA LYS A 33 -14.21 -16.62 -12.20
C LYS A 33 -15.29 -15.59 -12.49
N LEU A 34 -15.17 -14.39 -11.94
CA LEU A 34 -16.23 -13.37 -11.97
C LEU A 34 -16.01 -12.26 -13.01
N LYS A 35 -14.75 -12.05 -13.45
CA LYS A 35 -14.34 -11.03 -14.42
C LYS A 35 -14.84 -9.61 -14.08
N SER A 36 -15.01 -9.31 -12.80
CA SER A 36 -15.47 -8.00 -12.32
C SER A 36 -14.35 -6.96 -12.34
N ALA A 37 -14.61 -5.79 -12.93
CA ALA A 37 -13.68 -4.65 -12.95
C ALA A 37 -13.26 -4.21 -11.53
N ALA A 38 -14.18 -4.27 -10.55
CA ALA A 38 -13.88 -3.93 -9.16
C ALA A 38 -12.84 -4.90 -8.56
N GLN A 39 -12.94 -6.20 -8.86
CA GLN A 39 -11.95 -7.18 -8.44
C GLN A 39 -10.61 -6.99 -9.14
N GLU A 40 -10.63 -6.62 -10.42
CA GLU A 40 -9.42 -6.29 -11.17
C GLU A 40 -8.67 -5.11 -10.54
N TYR A 41 -9.36 -4.02 -10.22
CA TYR A 41 -8.76 -2.84 -9.58
C TYR A 41 -8.23 -3.18 -8.19
N PHE A 42 -8.99 -3.93 -7.40
CA PHE A 42 -8.55 -4.34 -6.06
C PHE A 42 -7.32 -5.26 -6.12
N MET A 43 -7.28 -6.19 -7.08
CA MET A 43 -6.10 -7.01 -7.36
C MET A 43 -4.90 -6.15 -7.76
N LYS A 44 -5.09 -5.23 -8.72
CA LYS A 44 -4.02 -4.34 -9.20
C LYS A 44 -3.51 -3.42 -8.10
N PHE A 45 -4.36 -2.94 -7.19
CA PHE A 45 -3.94 -2.20 -6.00
C PHE A 45 -2.87 -2.99 -5.20
N TYR A 46 -3.18 -4.22 -4.78
CA TYR A 46 -2.23 -5.01 -3.98
C TYR A 46 -1.02 -5.49 -4.77
N LEU A 47 -1.16 -5.74 -6.08
CA LEU A 47 -0.03 -6.09 -6.94
C LEU A 47 1.00 -4.96 -6.96
N HIS A 48 0.56 -3.73 -7.27
CA HIS A 48 1.46 -2.58 -7.32
C HIS A 48 1.97 -2.20 -5.93
N PHE A 49 1.15 -2.35 -4.88
CA PHE A 49 1.60 -2.14 -3.49
C PHE A 49 2.67 -3.14 -3.07
N GLY A 50 2.53 -4.41 -3.49
CA GLY A 50 3.53 -5.45 -3.29
C GLY A 50 4.82 -5.16 -4.03
N ILE A 51 4.75 -4.72 -5.30
CA ILE A 51 5.93 -4.32 -6.09
C ILE A 51 6.63 -3.10 -5.47
N PHE A 52 5.87 -2.11 -4.99
CA PHE A 52 6.41 -0.97 -4.25
C PHE A 52 7.29 -1.43 -3.08
N TYR A 53 6.73 -2.25 -2.17
CA TYR A 53 7.49 -2.75 -1.02
C TYR A 53 8.66 -3.65 -1.42
N LEU A 54 8.48 -4.47 -2.45
CA LEU A 54 9.55 -5.33 -2.94
C LEU A 54 10.72 -4.51 -3.47
N ALA A 55 10.46 -3.51 -4.32
CA ALA A 55 11.50 -2.61 -4.84
C ALA A 55 12.19 -1.83 -3.72
N PHE A 56 11.41 -1.31 -2.76
CA PHE A 56 11.91 -0.55 -1.62
C PHE A 56 12.77 -1.40 -0.67
N ALA A 57 12.36 -2.64 -0.39
CA ALA A 57 13.10 -3.54 0.50
C ALA A 57 14.34 -4.13 -0.19
N THR A 58 14.21 -4.51 -1.47
CA THR A 58 15.32 -5.11 -2.24
C THR A 58 16.50 -4.17 -2.32
N SER A 59 16.29 -2.87 -2.57
CA SER A 59 17.40 -1.92 -2.64
C SER A 59 18.16 -1.81 -1.32
N GLN A 60 17.46 -1.79 -0.19
CA GLN A 60 18.08 -1.68 1.13
C GLN A 60 18.82 -2.96 1.55
N LEU A 61 18.35 -4.12 1.12
CA LEU A 61 18.99 -5.41 1.42
C LEU A 61 20.18 -5.70 0.50
N LEU A 62 20.16 -5.25 -0.75
CA LEU A 62 21.25 -5.47 -1.70
C LEU A 62 22.38 -4.45 -1.54
N PHE A 63 22.06 -3.20 -1.21
CA PHE A 63 23.03 -2.11 -1.13
C PHE A 63 23.21 -1.68 0.34
N ILE A 64 23.88 -2.53 1.11
CA ILE A 64 24.07 -2.34 2.56
C ILE A 64 25.14 -1.26 2.84
N ASP A 65 26.12 -1.12 1.95
CA ASP A 65 27.27 -0.23 2.13
C ASP A 65 27.02 1.21 1.65
N ALA A 66 27.86 2.14 2.07
CA ALA A 66 27.74 3.57 1.74
C ALA A 66 27.75 3.87 0.23
N SER A 67 28.31 2.99 -0.61
CA SER A 67 28.26 3.09 -2.08
C SER A 67 26.84 2.91 -2.66
N GLY A 68 25.89 2.44 -1.85
CA GLY A 68 24.50 2.19 -2.21
C GLY A 68 23.62 3.42 -2.43
N ALA A 69 24.09 4.63 -2.11
CA ALA A 69 23.24 5.82 -2.05
C ALA A 69 22.48 6.13 -3.35
N ILE A 70 23.16 6.03 -4.50
CA ILE A 70 22.59 6.27 -5.83
C ILE A 70 21.62 5.15 -6.24
N PRO A 71 22.03 3.86 -6.30
CA PRO A 71 21.12 2.81 -6.72
C PRO A 71 19.89 2.71 -5.80
N VAL A 72 20.05 2.88 -4.48
CA VAL A 72 18.91 2.93 -3.56
C VAL A 72 17.97 4.10 -3.87
N GLY A 73 18.52 5.29 -4.18
CA GLY A 73 17.74 6.43 -4.63
C GLY A 73 16.90 6.14 -5.88
N ILE A 74 17.49 5.48 -6.88
CA ILE A 74 16.78 5.08 -8.11
C ILE A 74 15.64 4.11 -7.80
N PHE A 75 15.92 3.08 -6.99
CA PHE A 75 14.90 2.12 -6.56
C PHE A 75 13.77 2.79 -5.76
N HIS A 76 14.09 3.78 -4.91
CA HIS A 76 13.07 4.56 -4.22
C HIS A 76 12.17 5.30 -5.22
N VAL A 77 12.74 5.98 -6.22
CA VAL A 77 11.97 6.66 -7.27
C VAL A 77 11.05 5.68 -8.01
N VAL A 78 11.57 4.53 -8.43
CA VAL A 78 10.79 3.47 -9.08
C VAL A 78 9.70 2.94 -8.15
N SER A 79 9.99 2.74 -6.87
CA SER A 79 9.01 2.26 -5.89
C SER A 79 7.84 3.25 -5.77
N TYR A 80 8.10 4.56 -5.67
CA TYR A 80 7.04 5.57 -5.59
C TYR A 80 6.12 5.56 -6.82
N PHE A 81 6.65 5.27 -8.00
CA PHE A 81 5.82 5.08 -9.19
C PHE A 81 4.77 3.97 -9.00
N PHE A 82 5.15 2.83 -8.43
CA PHE A 82 4.23 1.75 -8.11
C PHE A 82 3.26 2.10 -6.97
N LEU A 83 3.70 2.88 -5.98
CA LEU A 83 2.82 3.38 -4.92
C LEU A 83 1.69 4.25 -5.50
N TYR A 84 1.98 5.18 -6.41
CA TYR A 84 0.96 5.99 -7.05
C TYR A 84 0.01 5.18 -7.93
N LEU A 85 0.51 4.19 -8.67
CA LEU A 85 -0.36 3.27 -9.42
C LEU A 85 -1.32 2.55 -8.47
N SER A 86 -0.81 2.06 -7.33
CA SER A 86 -1.62 1.44 -6.28
C SER A 86 -2.71 2.40 -5.80
N ILE A 87 -2.36 3.62 -5.39
CA ILE A 87 -3.31 4.66 -4.96
C ILE A 87 -4.38 4.92 -6.03
N GLY A 88 -3.99 5.02 -7.30
CA GLY A 88 -4.92 5.24 -8.41
C GLY A 88 -5.97 4.14 -8.54
N TYR A 89 -5.56 2.87 -8.43
CA TYR A 89 -6.49 1.74 -8.44
C TYR A 89 -7.41 1.75 -7.21
N MET A 90 -6.90 2.10 -6.03
CA MET A 90 -7.71 2.23 -4.81
C MET A 90 -8.75 3.36 -4.94
N MET A 91 -8.38 4.52 -5.47
CA MET A 91 -9.30 5.64 -5.67
C MET A 91 -10.37 5.35 -6.72
N GLY A 92 -10.05 4.55 -7.75
CA GLY A 92 -11.01 4.13 -8.77
C GLY A 92 -12.04 3.11 -8.26
N PHE A 93 -11.68 2.27 -7.29
CA PHE A 93 -12.51 1.20 -6.76
C PHE A 93 -13.91 1.66 -6.27
N PRO A 94 -14.05 2.71 -5.44
CA PRO A 94 -15.33 3.33 -5.08
C PRO A 94 -16.32 3.53 -6.23
N PHE A 95 -15.82 4.03 -7.36
CA PHE A 95 -16.65 4.37 -8.52
C PHE A 95 -17.09 3.13 -9.28
N LEU A 96 -16.29 2.07 -9.25
CA LEU A 96 -16.65 0.78 -9.82
C LEU A 96 -17.79 0.11 -9.04
N LEU A 97 -17.83 0.26 -7.71
CA LEU A 97 -18.96 -0.22 -6.91
C LEU A 97 -20.28 0.48 -7.24
N SER A 98 -20.22 1.71 -7.75
CA SER A 98 -21.38 2.48 -8.20
C SER A 98 -21.63 2.39 -9.71
N ASN A 99 -21.05 1.41 -10.41
CA ASN A 99 -21.13 1.25 -11.88
C ASN A 99 -20.67 2.48 -12.69
N LYS A 100 -19.83 3.36 -12.10
CA LYS A 100 -19.29 4.55 -12.75
C LYS A 100 -17.90 4.29 -13.34
N GLU A 101 -17.79 3.30 -14.22
CA GLU A 101 -16.50 2.88 -14.80
C GLU A 101 -15.75 4.01 -15.50
N ARG A 102 -16.47 4.86 -16.24
CA ARG A 102 -15.86 6.00 -16.93
C ARG A 102 -15.19 6.96 -15.96
N THR A 103 -15.78 7.16 -14.77
CA THR A 103 -15.21 7.99 -13.71
C THR A 103 -14.00 7.32 -13.08
N ALA A 104 -14.08 6.01 -12.80
CA ALA A 104 -12.93 5.24 -12.28
C ALA A 104 -11.71 5.34 -13.22
N ARG A 105 -11.92 5.18 -14.54
CA ARG A 105 -10.88 5.33 -15.56
C ARG A 105 -10.30 6.74 -15.60
N LYS A 106 -11.14 7.78 -15.51
CA LYS A 106 -10.69 9.17 -15.44
C LYS A 106 -9.82 9.43 -14.21
N ILE A 107 -10.22 8.93 -13.04
CA ILE A 107 -9.45 9.08 -11.80
C ILE A 107 -8.08 8.40 -11.93
N LEU A 108 -8.05 7.16 -12.42
CA LEU A 108 -6.79 6.46 -12.67
C LEU A 108 -5.89 7.24 -13.63
N PHE A 109 -6.47 7.81 -14.70
CA PHE A 109 -5.73 8.66 -15.64
C PHE A 109 -5.17 9.92 -14.97
N PHE A 110 -5.94 10.63 -14.15
CA PHE A 110 -5.46 11.81 -13.42
C PHE A 110 -4.36 11.45 -12.41
N VAL A 111 -4.49 10.33 -11.69
CA VAL A 111 -3.44 9.85 -10.78
C VAL A 111 -2.19 9.46 -11.57
N LEU A 112 -2.33 8.88 -12.77
CA LEU A 112 -1.19 8.58 -13.64
C LEU A 112 -0.49 9.86 -14.13
N LEU A 113 -1.23 10.88 -14.54
CA LEU A 113 -0.65 12.18 -14.91
C LEU A 113 0.10 12.80 -13.72
N PHE A 114 -0.50 12.76 -12.53
CA PHE A 114 0.16 13.22 -11.32
C PHE A 114 1.42 12.40 -11.00
N ASN A 115 1.38 11.08 -11.18
CA ASN A 115 2.53 10.20 -11.01
C ASN A 115 3.67 10.55 -11.98
N ILE A 116 3.35 10.83 -13.25
CA ILE A 116 4.33 11.27 -14.25
C ILE A 116 4.95 12.62 -13.83
N ALA A 117 4.12 13.58 -13.40
CA ALA A 117 4.61 14.87 -12.92
C ALA A 117 5.48 14.74 -11.66
N PHE A 118 5.09 13.89 -10.70
CA PHE A 118 5.87 13.56 -9.52
C PHE A 118 7.21 12.93 -9.88
N LEU A 119 7.21 11.97 -10.81
CA LEU A 119 8.41 11.30 -11.29
C LEU A 119 9.36 12.28 -11.98
N ALA A 120 8.84 13.14 -12.87
CA ALA A 120 9.61 14.21 -13.50
C ALA A 120 10.23 15.14 -12.45
N GLY A 121 9.45 15.56 -11.45
CA GLY A 121 9.95 16.35 -10.33
C GLY A 121 11.06 15.63 -9.56
N ARG A 122 10.90 14.33 -9.26
CA ARG A 122 11.92 13.51 -8.59
C ARG A 122 13.19 13.32 -9.39
N ILE A 123 13.11 13.29 -10.72
CA ILE A 123 14.27 13.21 -11.61
C ILE A 123 15.00 14.56 -11.64
N VAL A 124 14.27 15.67 -11.73
CA VAL A 124 14.86 17.02 -11.73
C VAL A 124 15.51 17.36 -10.38
N SER A 125 14.88 16.97 -9.28
CA SER A 125 15.39 17.13 -7.92
C SER A 125 15.97 15.80 -7.38
N PHE A 126 16.69 15.07 -8.22
CA PHE A 126 17.24 13.78 -7.79
C PHE A 126 18.35 14.02 -6.76
N GLU A 127 18.14 13.45 -5.58
CA GLU A 127 19.13 13.40 -4.51
C GLU A 127 19.36 11.94 -4.11
N PRO A 128 20.62 11.52 -3.93
CA PRO A 128 20.94 10.19 -3.43
C PRO A 128 20.24 9.92 -2.09
N SER A 129 19.90 8.66 -1.83
CA SER A 129 19.37 8.31 -0.51
C SER A 129 20.48 8.39 0.54
N VAL A 130 20.12 8.82 1.74
CA VAL A 130 21.06 8.97 2.85
C VAL A 130 20.91 7.77 3.78
N ARG A 131 22.02 7.13 4.11
CA ARG A 131 22.03 6.06 5.11
C ARG A 131 22.01 6.66 6.50
N GLU A 132 20.97 6.36 7.26
CA GLU A 132 20.86 6.69 8.66
C GLU A 132 21.16 5.46 9.51
N LEU A 133 21.99 5.65 10.55
CA LEU A 133 22.29 4.65 11.55
C LEU A 133 21.66 5.09 12.88
N PHE A 134 20.85 4.20 13.46
CA PHE A 134 20.24 4.39 14.77
C PHE A 134 20.60 3.20 15.64
N ASP A 135 21.57 3.40 16.53
CA ASP A 135 22.20 2.33 17.33
C ASP A 135 22.67 1.16 16.46
N GLN A 136 21.98 0.02 16.54
CA GLN A 136 22.26 -1.19 15.77
C GLN A 136 21.48 -1.29 14.45
N TYR A 137 20.61 -0.33 14.14
CA TYR A 137 19.74 -0.34 12.97
C TYR A 137 20.26 0.56 11.87
N ALA A 138 20.03 0.14 10.62
CA ALA A 138 20.32 0.93 9.44
C ALA A 138 19.04 1.15 8.62
N TYR A 139 18.94 2.31 8.00
CA TYR A 139 17.84 2.68 7.13
C TYR A 139 18.32 3.62 6.03
N TRP A 140 17.88 3.37 4.80
CA TRP A 140 18.10 4.32 3.71
C TRP A 140 16.93 5.30 3.62
N ARG A 141 17.17 6.53 4.07
CA ARG A 141 16.20 7.62 3.99
C ARG A 141 16.13 8.15 2.55
N PRO A 142 14.96 8.10 1.90
CA PRO A 142 14.78 8.75 0.61
C PRO A 142 14.80 10.26 0.82
N VAL A 143 15.64 10.96 0.06
CA VAL A 143 15.76 12.41 0.11
C VAL A 143 15.04 13.03 -1.09
N PHE A 144 14.07 13.90 -0.78
CA PHE A 144 13.28 14.69 -1.73
C PHE A 144 12.47 15.75 -0.98
N PRO A 145 11.95 16.77 -1.68
CA PRO A 145 11.22 17.86 -1.04
C PRO A 145 10.06 17.37 -0.16
N GLU A 146 10.00 17.89 1.07
CA GLU A 146 9.00 17.50 2.08
C GLU A 146 7.55 17.64 1.60
N TRP A 147 7.26 18.71 0.85
CA TRP A 147 5.93 18.97 0.31
C TRP A 147 5.46 17.84 -0.62
N MET A 148 6.36 17.24 -1.40
CA MET A 148 6.03 16.12 -2.28
C MET A 148 5.62 14.90 -1.44
N ARG A 149 6.28 14.69 -0.30
CA ARG A 149 5.97 13.61 0.64
C ARG A 149 4.59 13.81 1.26
N VAL A 150 4.32 15.02 1.76
CA VAL A 150 3.02 15.38 2.35
C VAL A 150 1.90 15.16 1.33
N VAL A 151 2.10 15.58 0.08
CA VAL A 151 1.11 15.37 -0.98
C VAL A 151 0.86 13.87 -1.24
N THR A 152 1.91 13.04 -1.31
CA THR A 152 1.75 11.57 -1.38
C THR A 152 0.89 11.04 -0.23
N GLY A 153 1.17 11.51 1.00
CA GLY A 153 0.43 11.15 2.19
C GLY A 153 -1.05 11.53 2.11
N VAL A 154 -1.36 12.75 1.69
CA VAL A 154 -2.75 13.23 1.53
C VAL A 154 -3.52 12.37 0.53
N TYR A 155 -2.94 12.07 -0.63
CA TYR A 155 -3.59 11.20 -1.61
C TYR A 155 -3.84 9.78 -1.06
N ALA A 156 -2.85 9.20 -0.39
CA ALA A 156 -2.97 7.88 0.22
C ALA A 156 -4.05 7.86 1.32
N VAL A 157 -4.09 8.89 2.17
CA VAL A 157 -5.08 9.03 3.25
C VAL A 157 -6.49 9.19 2.68
N LEU A 158 -6.69 10.04 1.68
CA LEU A 158 -7.99 10.22 1.04
C LEU A 158 -8.47 8.94 0.36
N ALA A 159 -7.58 8.23 -0.35
CA ALA A 159 -7.89 6.97 -1.00
C ALA A 159 -8.28 5.89 0.01
N ALA A 160 -7.47 5.70 1.05
CA ALA A 160 -7.70 4.70 2.08
C ALA A 160 -8.93 5.06 2.93
N GLY A 161 -9.12 6.32 3.30
CA GLY A 161 -10.28 6.80 4.05
C GLY A 161 -11.59 6.54 3.30
N LEU A 162 -11.65 6.90 2.01
CA LEU A 162 -12.83 6.65 1.17
C LEU A 162 -13.11 5.15 1.02
N ALA A 163 -12.09 4.34 0.71
CA ALA A 163 -12.26 2.90 0.55
C ALA A 163 -12.70 2.21 1.86
N SER A 164 -12.07 2.57 2.97
CA SER A 164 -12.44 2.09 4.30
C SER A 164 -13.90 2.42 4.63
N PHE A 165 -14.30 3.68 4.45
CA PHE A 165 -15.66 4.13 4.68
C PHE A 165 -16.68 3.32 3.87
N LEU A 166 -16.39 3.07 2.59
CA LEU A 166 -17.29 2.29 1.73
C LEU A 166 -17.38 0.82 2.13
N PHE A 167 -16.28 0.18 2.50
CA PHE A 167 -16.34 -1.20 2.99
C PHE A 167 -17.14 -1.29 4.29
N ILE A 168 -16.86 -0.44 5.27
CA ILE A 168 -17.59 -0.42 6.54
C ILE A 168 -19.07 -0.11 6.31
N GLY A 169 -19.38 0.91 5.51
CA GLY A 169 -20.74 1.28 5.15
C GLY A 169 -21.49 0.13 4.45
N HIS A 170 -20.84 -0.58 3.53
CA HIS A 170 -21.42 -1.75 2.87
C HIS A 170 -21.72 -2.88 3.87
N GLY A 171 -20.83 -3.10 4.85
CA GLY A 171 -21.09 -4.04 5.95
C GLY A 171 -22.31 -3.65 6.77
N ILE A 172 -22.46 -2.38 7.14
CA ILE A 172 -23.60 -1.88 7.93
C ILE A 172 -24.92 -2.03 7.14
N GLN A 173 -24.91 -1.73 5.85
CA GLN A 173 -26.11 -1.84 5.00
C GLN A 173 -26.58 -3.29 4.83
N ASN A 174 -25.67 -4.27 4.84
CA ASN A 174 -25.97 -5.69 4.62
C ASN A 174 -25.95 -6.49 5.92
N ARG A 175 -26.44 -5.90 7.03
CA ARG A 175 -26.41 -6.47 8.38
C ARG A 175 -27.05 -7.85 8.53
N GLU A 176 -27.91 -8.25 7.60
CA GLU A 176 -28.60 -9.54 7.58
C GLU A 176 -27.68 -10.69 7.11
N ASP A 177 -26.68 -10.42 6.25
CA ASP A 177 -25.69 -11.41 5.85
C ASP A 177 -24.40 -11.23 6.68
N VAL A 178 -24.30 -12.00 7.76
CA VAL A 178 -23.13 -12.02 8.68
C VAL A 178 -21.81 -12.23 7.93
N PHE A 179 -21.81 -12.98 6.82
CA PHE A 179 -20.62 -13.18 6.02
C PHE A 179 -20.17 -11.89 5.35
N VAL A 180 -21.11 -11.16 4.72
CA VAL A 180 -20.84 -9.85 4.10
C VAL A 180 -20.37 -8.85 5.13
N VAL A 181 -21.06 -8.76 6.28
CA VAL A 181 -20.70 -7.86 7.38
C VAL A 181 -19.25 -8.09 7.80
N ARG A 182 -18.90 -9.30 8.25
CA ARG A 182 -17.56 -9.59 8.76
C ARG A 182 -16.49 -9.32 7.72
N ARG A 183 -16.71 -9.76 6.48
CA ARG A 183 -15.76 -9.53 5.38
C ARG A 183 -15.54 -8.03 5.14
N SER A 184 -16.60 -7.25 5.06
CA SER A 184 -16.56 -5.80 4.91
C SER A 184 -15.81 -5.11 6.04
N PHE A 185 -16.08 -5.49 7.30
CA PHE A 185 -15.39 -4.91 8.45
C PHE A 185 -13.89 -5.25 8.49
N TRP A 186 -13.50 -6.48 8.14
CA TRP A 186 -12.08 -6.85 8.03
C TRP A 186 -11.37 -6.02 6.95
N LEU A 187 -11.97 -5.91 5.76
CA LEU A 187 -11.38 -5.12 4.67
C LEU A 187 -11.30 -3.63 5.02
N GLY A 188 -12.39 -3.05 5.50
CA GLY A 188 -12.45 -1.63 5.86
C GLY A 188 -11.51 -1.28 7.00
N SER A 189 -11.50 -2.06 8.08
CA SER A 189 -10.62 -1.81 9.23
C SER A 189 -9.15 -1.94 8.86
N GLY A 190 -8.79 -2.93 8.05
CA GLY A 190 -7.40 -3.08 7.61
C GLY A 190 -6.96 -1.92 6.71
N ILE A 191 -7.84 -1.43 5.82
CA ILE A 191 -7.56 -0.22 5.01
C ILE A 191 -7.47 1.03 5.91
N ALA A 192 -8.28 1.14 6.96
CA ALA A 192 -8.15 2.23 7.95
C ALA A 192 -6.78 2.20 8.65
N ILE A 193 -6.25 1.01 8.96
CA ILE A 193 -4.89 0.88 9.52
C ILE A 193 -3.85 1.35 8.48
N LEU A 194 -4.00 1.02 7.19
CA LEU A 194 -3.13 1.53 6.12
C LEU A 194 -3.20 3.06 5.97
N MET A 195 -4.36 3.66 6.23
CA MET A 195 -4.51 5.12 6.29
C MET A 195 -3.62 5.73 7.38
N PHE A 196 -3.67 5.18 8.60
CA PHE A 196 -2.80 5.64 9.69
C PHE A 196 -1.32 5.43 9.38
N ALA A 197 -0.95 4.29 8.81
CA ALA A 197 0.43 4.07 8.35
C ALA A 197 0.88 5.16 7.38
N SER A 198 0.00 5.57 6.46
CA SER A 198 0.29 6.65 5.51
C SER A 198 0.48 8.01 6.19
N ILE A 199 -0.30 8.31 7.23
CA ILE A 199 -0.13 9.51 8.05
C ILE A 199 1.26 9.51 8.69
N PHE A 200 1.66 8.40 9.34
CA PHE A 200 2.97 8.30 9.99
C PHE A 200 4.14 8.37 8.99
N ALA A 201 4.05 7.67 7.87
CA ALA A 201 5.14 7.62 6.87
C ALA A 201 5.36 8.93 6.12
N PHE A 202 4.29 9.70 5.89
CA PHE A 202 4.32 10.79 4.91
C PHE A 202 3.93 12.17 5.45
N ILE A 203 3.07 12.25 6.47
CA ILE A 203 2.52 13.52 6.96
C ILE A 203 3.13 13.90 8.32
N ALA A 204 3.15 12.98 9.28
CA ALA A 204 3.64 13.24 10.64
C ALA A 204 5.17 13.40 10.69
N ALA A 205 5.88 12.80 9.73
CA ALA A 205 7.33 12.90 9.59
C ALA A 205 7.72 13.18 8.14
N PRO A 206 7.50 14.41 7.66
CA PRO A 206 7.75 14.76 6.26
C PRO A 206 9.23 14.63 5.87
N SER A 207 10.14 14.73 6.85
CA SER A 207 11.58 14.49 6.68
C SER A 207 11.94 13.02 6.51
N GLY A 208 11.03 12.08 6.81
CA GLY A 208 11.29 10.64 6.74
C GLY A 208 12.00 10.06 7.96
N SER A 209 11.63 10.51 9.16
CA SER A 209 12.15 10.00 10.43
C SER A 209 12.08 8.47 10.52
N PHE A 210 13.20 7.85 10.89
CA PHE A 210 13.34 6.39 11.05
C PHE A 210 12.21 5.77 11.88
N TRP A 211 11.98 6.25 13.10
CA TRP A 211 10.97 5.65 14.00
C TRP A 211 9.56 5.74 13.43
N MET A 212 9.24 6.82 12.74
CA MET A 212 7.92 7.02 12.12
C MET A 212 7.74 6.08 10.92
N VAL A 213 8.81 5.83 10.16
CA VAL A 213 8.81 4.83 9.08
C VAL A 213 8.67 3.42 9.65
N VAL A 214 9.38 3.08 10.73
CA VAL A 214 9.25 1.78 11.40
C VAL A 214 7.83 1.55 11.89
N VAL A 215 7.24 2.51 12.60
CA VAL A 215 5.83 2.42 13.04
C VAL A 215 4.90 2.24 11.84
N ALA A 216 5.10 3.01 10.77
CA ALA A 216 4.29 2.90 9.57
C ALA A 216 4.43 1.52 8.89
N THR A 217 5.63 0.93 8.78
CA THR A 217 5.79 -0.39 8.14
C THR A 217 5.14 -1.51 8.95
N PHE A 218 5.16 -1.44 10.29
CA PHE A 218 4.43 -2.37 11.14
C PHE A 218 2.91 -2.18 11.08
N LEU A 219 2.43 -0.93 11.03
CA LEU A 219 1.02 -0.66 10.79
C LEU A 219 0.57 -1.20 9.42
N VAL A 220 1.39 -1.06 8.38
CA VAL A 220 1.10 -1.67 7.08
C VAL A 220 0.95 -3.18 7.22
N LEU A 221 1.87 -3.85 7.90
CA LEU A 221 1.79 -5.29 8.11
C LEU A 221 0.50 -5.67 8.83
N ALA A 222 0.18 -4.99 9.93
CA ALA A 222 -1.06 -5.21 10.67
C ALA A 222 -2.30 -5.03 9.77
N GLY A 223 -2.37 -3.92 9.02
CA GLY A 223 -3.47 -3.65 8.09
C GLY A 223 -3.61 -4.71 7.01
N LEU A 224 -2.49 -5.14 6.41
CA LEU A 224 -2.46 -6.20 5.40
C LEU A 224 -2.90 -7.56 5.96
N LEU A 225 -2.51 -7.93 7.18
CA LEU A 225 -2.95 -9.17 7.82
C LEU A 225 -4.46 -9.16 8.11
N VAL A 226 -5.01 -8.02 8.55
CA VAL A 226 -6.44 -7.82 8.77
C VAL A 226 -7.22 -7.91 7.45
N ILE A 227 -6.72 -7.27 6.38
CA ILE A 227 -7.26 -7.40 5.02
C ILE A 227 -7.20 -8.85 4.54
N MET A 228 -6.05 -9.52 4.71
CA MET A 228 -5.84 -10.90 4.29
C MET A 228 -6.90 -11.80 4.92
N ARG A 229 -7.17 -11.64 6.22
CA ARG A 229 -8.28 -12.34 6.88
C ARG A 229 -9.61 -12.12 6.17
N GLY A 230 -9.94 -10.89 5.80
CA GLY A 230 -11.16 -10.56 5.04
C GLY A 230 -11.19 -11.16 3.61
N VAL A 231 -10.05 -11.18 2.91
CA VAL A 231 -9.94 -11.74 1.55
C VAL A 231 -10.04 -13.27 1.54
N PHE A 232 -9.51 -13.93 2.56
CA PHE A 232 -9.56 -15.39 2.69
C PHE A 232 -10.81 -15.90 3.43
N TYR A 233 -11.62 -15.01 3.98
CA TYR A 233 -12.87 -15.37 4.65
C TYR A 233 -13.83 -16.05 3.66
N LYS A 234 -14.28 -17.26 4.00
CA LYS A 234 -15.24 -18.06 3.20
C LYS A 234 -16.59 -18.10 3.91
N LYS A 235 -17.67 -18.22 3.13
CA LYS A 235 -19.00 -18.46 3.67
C LYS A 235 -19.05 -19.91 4.14
N ASP A 236 -19.20 -20.12 5.44
CA ASP A 236 -19.40 -21.47 5.99
C ASP A 236 -20.73 -21.99 5.45
N MET A 237 -20.67 -22.92 4.48
CA MET A 237 -21.86 -23.59 3.95
C MET A 237 -22.36 -24.72 4.86
N ALA A 238 -21.75 -24.89 6.04
CA ALA A 238 -22.14 -25.87 7.02
C ALA A 238 -23.18 -25.27 7.98
N ARG A 239 -24.47 -25.51 7.68
CA ARG A 239 -25.70 -25.40 8.52
C ARG A 239 -26.83 -24.72 7.75
N VAL A 240 -27.26 -25.32 6.65
CA VAL A 240 -28.69 -25.28 6.32
C VAL A 240 -29.21 -26.65 6.74
N PRO A 241 -29.93 -26.79 7.87
CA PRO A 241 -30.69 -28.01 8.10
C PRO A 241 -31.66 -28.16 6.92
N VAL A 242 -31.55 -29.27 6.21
CA VAL A 242 -32.59 -29.71 5.29
C VAL A 242 -33.79 -30.02 6.19
N VAL A 243 -34.78 -29.14 6.19
CA VAL A 243 -36.10 -29.40 6.77
C VAL A 243 -37.00 -29.89 5.66
#